data_AF-A0A352SNV0-F1
#
_entry.id   AF-A0A352SNV0-F1
#
_cell.length_a   1.000
_cell.length_b   1.000
_cell.length_c   1.000
_cell.angle_alpha   90.00
_cell.angle_beta   90.00
_cell.angle_gamma   90.00
#
_symmetry.space_group_name_H-M   'P 1'
#
loop_
_entity.id
_entity.type
_entity.pdbx_description
1 polymer ?
#
loop_
_entity_poly.entity_id
_entity_poly.type
_entity_poly.pdbx_seq_one_letter_code
_entity_poly.pdbx_strand_id
1 'polypeptide(L)' 'MKTLTWRVVASTDTLIIAWVLTSDFKIAGSIMSIEIVTKMFLYYAHERAWNRFM' A
#
# COMPACT_ATOMS: atom_id res chain seq x y z
N MET A 1 -3.37 -8.71 -16.92
CA MET A 1 -3.11 -9.82 -15.97
C MET A 1 -1.84 -9.60 -15.15
N LYS A 2 -0.69 -9.23 -15.73
CA LYS A 2 0.58 -9.00 -14.99
C LYS A 2 0.49 -7.99 -13.83
N THR A 3 -0.18 -6.85 -14.02
CA THR A 3 -0.28 -5.79 -12.99
C THR A 3 -1.10 -6.19 -11.76
N LEU A 4 -2.15 -7.02 -11.94
CA LEU A 4 -2.99 -7.48 -10.83
C LEU A 4 -2.20 -8.46 -9.96
N THR A 5 -1.50 -9.41 -10.59
CA THR A 5 -0.62 -10.37 -9.90
C THR A 5 0.46 -9.64 -9.10
N TRP A 6 1.11 -8.63 -9.69
CA TRP A 6 2.14 -7.85 -9.02
C TRP A 6 1.61 -7.09 -7.80
N ARG A 7 0.38 -6.53 -7.89
CA ARG A 7 -0.23 -5.79 -6.77
C ARG A 7 -0.62 -6.71 -5.62
N VAL A 8 -1.13 -7.91 -5.91
CA VAL A 8 -1.45 -8.91 -4.89
C VAL A 8 -0.19 -9.38 -4.18
N VAL A 9 0.88 -9.67 -4.93
CA VAL A 9 2.17 -10.07 -4.36
C VAL A 9 2.73 -8.96 -3.47
N ALA A 10 2.73 -7.71 -3.95
CA ALA A 10 3.25 -6.58 -3.17
C ALA A 10 2.45 -6.34 -1.87
N SER A 11 1.12 -6.39 -1.92
CA SER A 11 0.30 -6.22 -0.71
C SER A 11 0.45 -7.38 0.27
N THR A 12 0.66 -8.60 -0.23
CA THR A 12 0.89 -9.79 0.60
C THR A 12 2.26 -9.72 1.27
N ASP A 13 3.30 -9.27 0.56
CA ASP A 13 4.64 -9.07 1.09
C ASP A 13 4.66 -8.12 2.28
N THR A 14 4.02 -6.95 2.17
CA THR A 14 3.92 -5.99 3.29
C THR A 14 3.24 -6.60 4.51
N LEU A 15 2.15 -7.36 4.31
CA LEU A 15 1.46 -8.03 5.40
C LEU A 15 2.38 -9.07 6.08
N ILE A 16 3.12 -9.86 5.30
CA ILE A 16 4.06 -10.86 5.82
C ILE A 16 5.19 -10.17 6.60
N ILE A 17 5.82 -9.14 6.03
CA ILE A 17 6.91 -8.40 6.69
C ILE A 17 6.41 -7.77 7.99
N ALA A 18 5.26 -7.10 7.96
CA ALA A 18 4.68 -6.48 9.14
C ALA A 18 4.31 -7.51 10.23
N TRP A 19 3.81 -8.68 9.82
CA TRP A 19 3.51 -9.78 10.73
C TRP A 19 4.78 -10.39 11.34
N VAL A 20 5.83 -10.60 10.55
CA VAL A 20 7.12 -11.12 11.03
C VAL A 20 7.76 -10.16 12.04
N LEU A 21 7.71 -8.85 11.76
CA LEU A 21 8.30 -7.84 12.65
C LEU A 21 7.52 -7.63 13.93
N THR A 22 6.19 -7.67 13.88
CA THR A 22 5.35 -7.36 15.04
C THR A 22 4.90 -8.59 15.81
N SER A 23 4.95 -9.78 15.18
CA SER A 23 4.34 -11.03 15.67
C SER A 23 2.84 -10.91 16.03
N ASP A 24 2.16 -9.84 15.58
CA ASP A 24 0.75 -9.55 15.83
C ASP A 24 0.03 -9.30 14.51
N PHE A 25 -0.99 -10.12 14.24
CA PHE A 25 -1.76 -10.07 13.00
C PHE A 25 -2.68 -8.84 12.90
N LYS A 26 -3.17 -8.30 14.03
CA LYS A 26 -3.99 -7.08 14.04
C LYS A 26 -3.16 -5.87 13.63
N ILE A 27 -1.94 -5.78 14.11
CA ILE A 27 -1.04 -4.67 13.76
C ILE A 27 -0.59 -4.81 12.29
N ALA A 28 -0.23 -6.01 11.85
CA ALA A 28 0.12 -6.27 10.45
C ALA A 28 -1.01 -5.93 9.47
N GLY A 29 -2.25 -6.34 9.78
CA GLY A 29 -3.42 -5.97 8.99
C GLY A 29 -3.70 -4.47 8.96
N SER A 30 -3.43 -3.78 10.08
CA SER A 30 -3.55 -2.31 10.16
C SER A 30 -2.51 -1.62 9.27
N ILE A 31 -1.26 -2.09 9.28
CA ILE A 31 -0.17 -1.57 8.43
C ILE A 31 -0.50 -1.76 6.95
N MET A 32 -0.92 -2.97 6.54
CA MET A 32 -1.35 -3.25 5.17
C MET A 32 -2.49 -2.32 4.74
N SER A 33 -3.49 -2.11 5.60
CA SER A 33 -4.63 -1.23 5.32
C SER A 33 -4.19 0.22 5.12
N ILE A 34 -3.30 0.72 5.98
CA ILE A 34 -2.73 2.07 5.89
C ILE A 34 -1.89 2.21 4.62
N GLU A 35 -1.12 1.20 4.23
CA GLU A 35 -0.31 1.25 2.99
C GLU A 35 -1.20 1.51 1.77
N ILE A 36 -2.31 0.77 1.66
CA ILE A 36 -3.25 0.88 0.55
C ILE A 36 -3.87 2.28 0.51
N VAL A 37 -4.31 2.80 1.65
CA VAL A 37 -4.87 4.16 1.77
C VAL A 37 -3.83 5.22 1.45
N THR A 38 -2.59 5.07 1.95
CA THR A 38 -1.50 6.01 1.73
C THR A 38 -1.12 6.09 0.26
N LYS A 39 -1.04 4.94 -0.45
CA LYS A 39 -0.80 4.91 -1.90
C LYS A 39 -1.93 5.59 -2.69
N MET A 40 -3.19 5.41 -2.29
CA MET A 40 -4.32 6.12 -2.91
C MET A 40 -4.21 7.63 -2.72
N PHE A 41 -3.91 8.07 -1.49
CA PHE A 41 -3.73 9.50 -1.19
C PHE A 41 -2.55 10.11 -1.93
N LEU A 42 -1.41 9.40 -1.98
CA LEU A 42 -0.23 9.83 -2.74
C LEU A 42 -0.53 9.94 -4.23
N TYR A 43 -1.27 8.97 -4.80
CA TYR A 43 -1.65 9.01 -6.20
C TYR A 43 -2.55 10.22 -6.49
N TYR A 44 -3.57 10.45 -5.66
CA TYR A 44 -4.45 11.61 -5.78
C TYR A 44 -3.71 12.94 -5.60
N ALA A 45 -2.81 13.02 -4.60
CA ALA A 45 -2.00 14.20 -4.36
C ALA A 45 -1.02 14.45 -5.51
N HIS A 46 -0.42 13.39 -6.07
CA HIS A 46 0.45 13.46 -7.24
C HIS A 46 -0.33 13.96 -8.46
N GLU A 47 -1.49 13.41 -8.78
CA GLU A 47 -2.35 13.89 -9.86
C GLU A 47 -2.76 15.36 -9.64
N ARG A 48 -3.12 15.73 -8.42
CA ARG A 48 -3.52 17.11 -8.10
C ARG A 48 -2.37 18.11 -8.15
N ALA A 49 -1.17 17.70 -7.73
CA ALA A 49 0.04 18.52 -7.87
C ALA A 49 0.45 18.65 -9.34
N TRP A 50 0.38 17.55 -10.10
CA TRP A 50 0.67 17.51 -11.53
C TRP A 50 -0.28 18.41 -12.31
N ASN A 51 -1.59 18.32 -12.07
CA ASN A 51 -2.61 19.16 -12.69
C ASN A 51 -2.57 20.65 -12.25
N ARG A 52 -1.71 20.99 -11.29
CA ARG A 52 -1.47 22.37 -10.85
C ARG A 52 -0.17 22.93 -11.41
N PHE A 53 0.74 22.05 -11.83
CA PHE A 53 2.03 22.40 -12.44
C PHE A 53 1.97 22.42 -13.98
N MET A 54 1.05 21.66 -14.57
CA MET A 54 0.72 21.62 -16.01
C MET A 54 -0.61 22.30 -16.26
#